data_AF-A0A4P8SIF4-F1
#
_entry.id   AF-A0A4P8SIF4-F1
#
_cell.length_a   1.000
_cell.length_b   1.000
_cell.length_c   1.000
_cell.angle_alpha   90.00
_cell.angle_beta   90.00
_cell.angle_gamma   90.00
#
_symmetry.space_group_name_H-M   'P 1'
#
loop_
_entity.id
_entity.type
_entity.pdbx_description
1 polymer ?
#
loop_
_entity_poly.entity_id
_entity_poly.type
_entity_poly.pdbx_seq_one_letter_code
_entity_poly.pdbx_strand_id
1 'polypeptide(L)' 'MKDNAYTLDRFEGMYAIFLKRLKETDQLLIHRSEIATPVKEGDIVEIIDNGENYLITLWKDQTEE' A
#
# COMPACT_ATOMS: atom_id res chain seq x y z
N MET A 1 -4.33 13.44 10.97
CA MET A 1 -3.22 12.47 11.11
C MET A 1 -3.40 11.44 10.02
N LYS A 2 -2.45 11.31 9.08
CA LYS A 2 -2.55 10.37 7.97
C LYS A 2 -2.19 8.97 8.48
N ASP A 3 -3.16 8.33 9.13
CA ASP A 3 -3.01 7.01 9.76
C ASP A 3 -2.93 5.86 8.73
N ASN A 4 -3.10 6.17 7.45
CA ASN A 4 -3.32 5.21 6.38
C ASN A 4 -2.09 5.02 5.48
N ALA A 5 -0.89 5.35 5.96
CA ALA A 5 0.35 5.13 5.24
C ALA A 5 0.87 3.69 5.47
N TYR A 6 1.05 2.97 4.37
CA TYR A 6 1.58 1.62 4.36
C TYR A 6 2.81 1.54 3.47
N THR A 7 3.75 0.67 3.81
CA THR A 7 4.88 0.31 2.96
C THR A 7 4.60 -1.04 2.33
N LEU A 8 4.78 -1.17 1.02
CA LEU A 8 4.77 -2.47 0.37
C LEU A 8 6.03 -3.25 0.81
N ASP A 9 5.87 -4.26 1.65
CA ASP A 9 6.97 -5.05 2.18
C ASP A 9 7.46 -6.06 1.15
N ARG A 10 6.55 -6.93 0.70
CA ARG A 10 6.83 -7.96 -0.29
C ARG A 10 5.60 -8.37 -1.08
N PHE A 11 5.82 -9.02 -2.22
CA PHE A 11 4.77 -9.76 -2.88
C PHE A 11 4.82 -11.26 -2.56
N GLU A 12 3.68 -11.82 -2.16
CA GLU A 12 3.55 -13.23 -1.82
C GLU A 12 2.48 -13.88 -2.71
N GLY A 13 2.92 -14.61 -3.73
CA GLY A 13 2.02 -15.23 -4.72
C GLY A 13 1.19 -14.19 -5.46
N MET A 14 -0.15 -14.26 -5.34
CA MET A 14 -1.09 -13.30 -5.94
C MET A 14 -1.44 -12.11 -5.03
N TYR A 15 -0.80 -12.01 -3.87
CA TYR A 15 -1.07 -10.95 -2.90
C TYR A 15 0.15 -10.04 -2.74
N ALA A 16 -0.12 -8.81 -2.35
CA ALA A 16 0.86 -7.82 -1.92
C ALA A 16 0.68 -7.59 -0.42
N ILE A 17 1.79 -7.64 0.33
CA ILE A 17 1.79 -7.46 1.78
C ILE A 17 2.21 -6.02 2.09
N PHE A 18 1.29 -5.26 2.66
CA PHE A 18 1.49 -3.88 3.06
C PHE A 18 1.63 -3.77 4.58
N LEU A 19 2.68 -3.11 5.07
CA LEU A 19 2.93 -2.90 6.49
C LEU A 19 2.57 -1.47 6.90
N LYS A 20 1.75 -1.32 7.93
CA LYS A 20 1.31 -0.01 8.42
C LYS A 20 2.44 0.70 9.16
N ARG A 21 2.79 1.92 8.74
CA ARG A 21 3.97 2.64 9.28
C ARG A 21 3.83 3.12 10.72
N LEU A 22 2.62 3.39 11.22
CA LEU A 22 2.39 3.88 12.59
C LEU A 22 2.14 2.77 13.61
N LYS A 23 1.84 1.55 13.14
CA LYS A 23 1.61 0.36 13.95
C LYS A 23 2.19 -0.81 13.16
N GLU A 24 3.51 -0.97 13.22
CA GLU A 24 4.32 -1.93 12.43
C GLU A 24 3.92 -3.41 12.61
N THR A 25 2.92 -3.70 13.46
CA THR A 25 2.28 -4.99 13.63
C THR A 25 1.08 -5.24 12.71
N ASP A 26 0.55 -4.22 12.05
CA ASP A 26 -0.64 -4.32 11.22
C ASP A 26 -0.24 -4.54 9.75
N GLN A 27 -0.60 -5.71 9.22
CA GLN A 27 -0.33 -6.11 7.83
C GLN A 27 -1.64 -6.16 7.05
N LEU A 28 -1.67 -5.51 5.89
CA LEU A 28 -2.79 -5.54 4.97
C LEU A 28 -2.40 -6.34 3.73
N LEU A 29 -3.13 -7.42 3.47
CA LEU A 29 -2.95 -8.24 2.27
C LEU A 29 -3.96 -7.81 1.22
N ILE A 30 -3.47 -7.32 0.08
CA ILE A 30 -4.32 -6.92 -1.04
C ILE A 30 -3.99 -7.81 -2.25
N HIS A 31 -5.03 -8.34 -2.89
CA HIS A 31 -4.85 -9.14 -4.11
C HIS A 31 -4.31 -8.25 -5.23
N ARG A 32 -3.33 -8.71 -5.99
CA ARG A 32 -2.69 -7.91 -7.05
C ARG A 32 -3.66 -7.37 -8.10
N SER A 33 -4.78 -8.07 -8.34
CA SER A 33 -5.85 -7.61 -9.25
C SER A 33 -6.59 -6.37 -8.75
N GLU A 34 -6.63 -6.13 -7.44
CA GLU A 34 -7.23 -4.95 -6.82
C GLU A 34 -6.28 -3.74 -6.87
N ILE A 35 -5.00 -4.00 -7.15
CA ILE A 35 -3.97 -2.97 -7.22
C ILE A 35 -3.95 -2.39 -8.63
N ALA A 36 -4.70 -1.30 -8.82
CA ALA A 36 -4.73 -0.58 -10.10
C ALA A 36 -3.42 0.16 -10.40
N THR A 37 -2.62 0.47 -9.38
CA THR A 37 -1.39 1.27 -9.48
C THR A 37 -0.15 0.38 -9.53
N PRO A 38 0.80 0.58 -10.46
CA PRO A 38 2.07 -0.14 -10.44
C PRO A 38 2.90 0.30 -9.21
N VAL A 39 2.99 -0.58 -8.22
CA VAL A 39 3.76 -0.43 -6.99
C VAL A 39 4.88 -1.47 -6.96
N LYS A 40 6.02 -1.17 -6.33
CA LYS A 40 7.11 -2.13 -6.11
C LYS A 40 7.45 -2.25 -4.62
N GLU A 41 8.12 -3.34 -4.26
CA GLU A 41 8.60 -3.58 -2.91
C GLU A 41 9.45 -2.39 -2.42
N GLY A 42 9.14 -1.89 -1.23
CA GLY A 42 9.69 -0.67 -0.65
C GLY A 42 8.92 0.62 -0.94
N ASP A 43 7.95 0.64 -1.86
CA ASP A 43 7.11 1.83 -2.08
C ASP A 43 6.21 2.11 -0.88
N ILE A 44 6.02 3.40 -0.61
CA ILE A 44 5.06 3.86 0.38
C ILE A 44 3.78 4.23 -0.37
N VAL A 45 2.66 3.71 0.10
CA VAL A 45 1.34 3.97 -0.44
C VAL A 45 0.39 4.40 0.67
N GLU A 46 -0.61 5.19 0.30
CA GLU A 46 -1.75 5.48 1.16
C GLU A 46 -2.90 4.57 0.74
N ILE A 47 -3.42 3.80 1.69
CA ILE A 47 -4.52 2.85 1.44
C ILE A 47 -5.73 3.30 2.24
N ILE A 48 -6.79 3.69 1.53
CA ILE A 48 -8.05 4.11 2.13
C ILE A 48 -9.09 3.03 1.86
N ASP A 49 -9.62 2.45 2.94
CA ASP A 49 -10.76 1.54 2.88
C ASP A 49 -12.06 2.36 2.85
N ASN A 50 -12.84 2.21 1.79
CA ASN A 50 -14.16 2.84 1.65
C ASN A 50 -15.31 1.84 1.92
N GLY A 51 -15.01 0.64 2.44
CA GLY A 51 -15.97 -0.43 2.73
C GLY A 51 -16.33 -1.32 1.54
N GLU A 52 -16.21 -0.83 0.31
CA GLU A 52 -16.41 -1.62 -0.91
C GLU A 52 -15.10 -1.91 -1.66
N ASN A 53 -14.11 -1.02 -1.58
CA ASN A 53 -12.85 -1.11 -2.31
C ASN A 53 -11.72 -0.43 -1.55
N TYR A 54 -10.49 -0.82 -1.87
CA TYR A 54 -9.26 -0.18 -1.40
C TYR A 54 -8.77 0.86 -2.41
N LEU A 55 -8.71 2.11 -2.00
CA LEU A 55 -8.09 3.17 -2.80
C LEU A 55 -6.61 3.25 -2.44
N ILE A 56 -5.75 2.78 -3.36
CA ILE A 56 -4.30 2.70 -3.19
C ILE A 56 -3.65 3.83 -3.99
N THR A 57 -3.11 4.82 -3.27
CA THR A 57 -2.41 5.95 -3.86
C THR A 57 -0.92 5.83 -3.58
N LEU A 58 -0.11 5.72 -4.63
CA LEU A 58 1.36 5.72 -4.50
C LEU A 58 1.80 7.09 -3.95
N TRP A 59 2.46 7.10 -2.79
CA TRP A 59 3.15 8.29 -2.31
C TRP A 59 4.49 8.37 -3.02
N LYS A 60 4.46 8.88 -4.26
CA LYS A 60 5.64 9.45 -4.88
C LYS A 60 5.95 10.75 -4.13
N ASP A 61 6.88 10.67 -3.18
CA ASP A 61 7.65 11.85 -2.84
C ASP A 61 8.26 12.38 -4.15
N GLN A 62 7.98 13.64 -4.46
CA GLN A 62 8.29 14.29 -5.73
C GLN A 62 9.76 14.10 -6.09
N THR A 63 10.05 13.11 -6.92
CA THR A 63 11.32 13.00 -7.63
C THR A 63 11.00 12.76 -9.11
N GLU A 64 10.23 13.70 -9.66
CA GLU A 64 10.38 14.04 -11.07
C GLU A 64 11.15 15.38 -11.09
N GLU A 65 12.22 15.33 -11.87
CA GLU A 65 13.32 16.29 -12.06
C GLU A 65 12.89 17.70 -12.48
#